data_AF-A0A965PRW7-F1
#
_entry.id   AF-A0A965PRW7-F1
#
_cell.length_a   1.000
_cell.length_b   1.000
_cell.length_c   1.000
_cell.angle_alpha   90.00
_cell.angle_beta   90.00
_cell.angle_gamma   90.00
#
_symmetry.space_group_name_H-M   'P 1'
#
loop_
_entity.id
_entity.type
_entity.pdbx_description
1 polymer ?
#
loop_
_entity_poly.entity_id
_entity_poly.type
_entity_poly.pdbx_seq_one_letter_code
_entity_poly.pdbx_strand_id
1 'polypeptide(L)'
;MPDNLPAKSKNGKTAFTDEIAKTIIDACGSGFTLEKAAELVGLNPITVQGWTKKRPSFGEQVRMARKKHELSLLKSIELAGEKSWQAKAWMAERVYSYAQPSARLQVSGGVEHTAGGSFAALLAGLASRRAEKKAQVIESQEVKALDNSHVNTLQIKDKDTICCATNADNQQVTSQKNGLG
;
A
#
# COMPACT_ATOMS: atom_id res chain seq x y z
N MET A 1 -4.22 18.92 20.15
CA MET A 1 -4.50 17.61 20.77
C MET A 1 -5.14 17.89 22.11
N PRO A 2 -6.24 17.23 22.51
CA PRO A 2 -6.74 17.40 23.86
C PRO A 2 -5.71 16.78 24.84
N ASP A 3 -4.98 17.63 25.55
CA ASP A 3 -4.06 17.28 26.63
C ASP A 3 -4.84 16.83 27.89
N ASN A 4 -5.62 15.74 27.76
CA ASN A 4 -6.39 15.18 28.88
C ASN A 4 -6.11 13.69 29.01
N LEU A 5 -4.92 13.38 29.53
CA LEU A 5 -4.59 12.01 29.94
C LEU A 5 -5.45 11.63 31.15
N PRO A 6 -6.03 10.41 31.17
CA PRO A 6 -6.95 10.01 32.21
C PRO A 6 -6.26 9.93 33.57
N ALA A 7 -6.90 10.53 34.59
CA ALA A 7 -6.38 10.51 35.95
C ALA A 7 -6.20 9.06 36.45
N LYS A 8 -5.01 8.76 36.97
CA LYS A 8 -4.69 7.45 37.54
C LYS A 8 -5.26 7.36 38.96
N SER A 9 -5.84 6.21 39.31
CA SER A 9 -6.27 5.93 40.68
C SER A 9 -5.06 5.73 41.62
N LYS A 10 -5.32 5.69 42.93
CA LYS A 10 -4.31 5.38 43.97
C LYS A 10 -3.52 4.09 43.69
N ASN A 11 -4.09 3.14 42.95
CA ASN A 11 -3.46 1.86 42.60
C ASN A 11 -2.72 1.90 41.25
N GLY A 12 -2.51 3.09 40.66
CA GLY A 12 -1.83 3.28 39.37
C GLY A 12 -2.65 2.91 38.14
N LYS A 13 -3.81 2.25 38.32
CA LYS A 13 -4.75 1.91 37.24
C LYS A 13 -5.66 3.09 36.95
N THR A 14 -5.91 3.36 35.68
CA THR A 14 -6.92 4.33 35.26
C THR A 14 -8.32 3.78 35.54
N ALA A 15 -9.16 4.62 36.14
CA ALA A 15 -10.55 4.26 36.38
C ALA A 15 -11.35 4.34 35.07
N PHE A 16 -12.37 3.50 34.94
CA PHE A 16 -13.34 3.67 33.86
C PHE A 16 -14.20 4.89 34.21
N THR A 17 -14.23 5.87 33.32
CA THR A 17 -15.18 6.99 33.38
C THR A 17 -16.03 6.97 32.11
N ASP A 18 -17.26 7.46 32.23
CA ASP A 18 -18.20 7.47 31.09
C ASP A 18 -17.72 8.42 29.98
N GLU A 19 -16.97 9.47 30.33
CA GLU A 19 -16.34 10.39 29.37
C GLU A 19 -15.30 9.67 28.49
N ILE A 20 -14.38 8.93 29.11
CA ILE A 20 -13.36 8.15 28.38
C ILE A 20 -14.05 7.10 27.51
N ALA A 21 -15.06 6.43 28.05
CA ALA A 21 -15.81 5.42 27.31
C ALA A 21 -16.47 6.02 26.07
N LYS A 22 -17.09 7.20 26.21
CA LYS A 22 -17.69 7.94 25.09
C LYS A 22 -16.65 8.32 24.04
N THR A 23 -15.50 8.87 24.43
CA THR A 23 -14.41 9.20 23.50
C THR A 23 -13.92 7.96 22.73
N ILE A 24 -13.80 6.82 23.41
CA ILE A 24 -13.39 5.56 22.75
C ILE A 24 -14.46 5.07 21.77
N ILE A 25 -15.74 5.15 22.14
CA ILE A 25 -16.87 4.77 21.27
C ILE A 25 -16.92 5.66 20.03
N ASP A 26 -16.77 6.97 20.20
CA ASP A 26 -16.77 7.95 19.13
C ASP A 26 -15.58 7.73 18.17
N ALA A 27 -14.38 7.47 18.71
CA ALA A 27 -13.21 7.12 17.92
C ALA A 27 -13.40 5.80 17.14
N CYS A 28 -13.99 4.78 17.76
CA CYS A 28 -14.34 3.55 17.04
C CYS A 28 -15.39 3.80 15.94
N GLY A 29 -16.30 4.76 16.14
CA GLY A 29 -17.27 5.22 15.16
C GLY A 29 -16.69 6.03 14.00
N SER A 30 -15.44 6.50 14.10
CA SER A 30 -14.71 7.13 13.00
C SER A 30 -13.77 6.16 12.25
N GLY A 31 -13.80 4.88 12.60
CA GLY A 31 -13.01 3.83 11.96
C GLY A 31 -11.73 3.43 12.69
N PHE A 32 -11.49 3.93 13.91
CA PHE A 32 -10.32 3.49 14.67
C PHE A 32 -10.49 2.06 15.19
N THR A 33 -9.37 1.34 15.28
CA THR A 33 -9.33 0.09 16.03
C THR A 33 -9.36 0.38 17.54
N LEU A 34 -9.60 -0.64 18.37
CA LEU A 34 -9.79 -0.46 19.81
C LEU A 34 -8.45 -0.08 20.46
N GLU A 35 -7.37 -0.61 19.90
CA GLU A 35 -5.99 -0.33 20.25
C GLU A 35 -5.65 1.14 19.96
N LYS A 36 -6.00 1.63 18.76
CA LYS A 36 -5.80 3.03 18.37
C LYS A 36 -6.67 4.00 19.15
N ALA A 37 -7.92 3.61 19.46
CA ALA A 37 -8.78 4.38 20.33
C ALA A 37 -8.26 4.43 21.78
N ALA A 38 -7.62 3.36 22.27
CA ALA A 38 -6.98 3.34 23.58
C ALA A 38 -5.75 4.26 23.61
N GLU A 39 -4.89 4.18 22.59
CA GLU A 39 -3.73 5.07 22.43
C GLU A 39 -4.14 6.55 22.36
N LEU A 40 -5.25 6.86 21.67
CA LEU A 40 -5.80 8.22 21.58
C LEU A 40 -6.14 8.81 22.95
N VAL A 41 -6.59 7.99 23.90
CA VAL A 41 -6.91 8.41 25.28
C VAL A 41 -5.72 8.15 26.22
N GLY A 42 -4.54 7.75 25.71
CA GLY A 42 -3.37 7.47 26.54
C GLY A 42 -3.50 6.25 27.45
N LEU A 43 -4.34 5.28 27.07
CA LEU A 43 -4.55 4.02 27.78
C LEU A 43 -3.81 2.87 27.11
N ASN A 44 -3.37 1.91 27.93
CA ASN A 44 -2.87 0.65 27.40
C ASN A 44 -4.03 -0.15 26.74
N PRO A 45 -3.88 -0.64 25.50
CA PRO A 45 -4.92 -1.39 24.80
C PRO A 45 -5.50 -2.58 25.59
N ILE A 46 -4.66 -3.29 26.34
CA ILE A 46 -5.07 -4.44 27.18
C ILE A 46 -6.07 -4.00 28.25
N THR A 47 -5.95 -2.77 28.75
CA THR A 47 -6.88 -2.22 29.76
C THR A 47 -8.27 -2.05 29.17
N VAL A 48 -8.36 -1.44 27.99
CA VAL A 48 -9.64 -1.21 27.31
C VAL A 48 -10.26 -2.54 26.83
N GLN A 49 -9.46 -3.48 26.33
CA GLN A 49 -9.92 -4.85 26.06
C GLN A 49 -10.42 -5.57 27.33
N GLY A 50 -9.79 -5.32 28.48
CA GLY A 50 -10.28 -5.81 29.76
C GLY A 50 -11.63 -5.21 30.15
N TRP A 51 -11.87 -3.95 29.80
CA TRP A 51 -13.15 -3.28 30.05
C TRP A 51 -14.29 -3.84 29.21
N THR A 52 -14.06 -4.16 27.93
CA THR A 52 -15.11 -4.76 27.08
C THR A 52 -15.58 -6.11 27.61
N LYS A 53 -14.67 -6.92 28.19
CA LYS A 53 -15.01 -8.21 28.82
C LYS A 53 -15.75 -8.03 30.15
N LYS A 54 -15.32 -7.10 30.99
CA LYS A 54 -15.91 -6.86 32.32
C LYS A 54 -17.23 -6.09 32.25
N ARG A 55 -17.45 -5.32 31.18
CA ARG A 55 -18.62 -4.47 30.97
C ARG A 55 -19.18 -4.75 29.57
N PRO A 56 -20.07 -5.74 29.42
CA PRO A 56 -20.58 -6.14 28.11
C PRO A 56 -21.33 -5.00 27.42
N SER A 57 -22.04 -4.13 28.15
CA SER A 57 -22.72 -2.96 27.56
C SER A 57 -21.76 -2.03 26.81
N PHE A 58 -20.56 -1.80 27.34
CA PHE A 58 -19.53 -1.02 26.67
C PHE A 58 -18.97 -1.75 25.43
N GLY A 59 -18.71 -3.05 25.54
CA GLY A 59 -18.27 -3.86 24.40
C GLY A 59 -19.27 -3.86 23.24
N GLU A 60 -20.56 -3.96 23.56
CA GLU A 60 -21.64 -3.91 22.59
C GLU A 60 -21.75 -2.54 21.92
N GLN A 61 -21.62 -1.45 22.69
CA GLN A 61 -21.61 -0.09 22.14
C GLN A 61 -20.43 0.13 21.17
N VAL A 62 -19.23 -0.34 21.51
CA VAL A 62 -18.06 -0.28 20.63
C VAL A 62 -18.31 -1.05 19.32
N ARG A 63 -18.84 -2.27 19.42
CA ARG A 63 -19.18 -3.10 18.26
C ARG A 63 -20.24 -2.43 17.38
N MET A 64 -21.28 -1.85 17.99
CA MET A 64 -22.31 -1.10 17.28
C MET A 64 -21.76 0.15 16.60
N ALA A 65 -20.88 0.90 17.25
CA ALA A 65 -20.26 2.10 16.68
C ALA A 65 -19.47 1.78 15.41
N ARG A 66 -18.70 0.69 15.41
CA ARG A 66 -17.98 0.22 14.21
C ARG A 66 -18.93 -0.17 13.09
N LYS A 67 -20.02 -0.89 13.40
CA LYS A 67 -21.02 -1.27 12.39
C LYS A 67 -21.75 -0.06 11.81
N LYS A 68 -22.02 0.97 12.64
CA LYS A 68 -22.54 2.26 12.17
C LYS A 68 -21.55 2.98 11.25
N HIS A 69 -20.25 2.92 11.56
CA HIS A 69 -19.22 3.49 10.70
C HIS A 69 -19.16 2.78 9.33
N GLU A 70 -19.11 1.44 9.32
CA GLU A 70 -19.16 0.63 8.09
C GLU A 70 -20.37 1.01 7.24
N LEU A 71 -21.55 1.13 7.85
CA LEU A 71 -22.77 1.54 7.17
C LEU A 71 -22.71 2.98 6.63
N SER A 72 -22.06 3.89 7.35
CA SER A 72 -21.84 5.27 6.89
C SER A 72 -20.95 5.32 5.64
N LEU A 73 -19.91 4.48 5.56
CA LEU A 73 -19.06 4.38 4.38
C LEU A 73 -19.86 3.89 3.17
N LEU A 74 -20.67 2.84 3.35
CA LEU A 74 -21.52 2.30 2.27
C LEU A 74 -22.51 3.36 1.77
N LYS A 75 -23.16 4.11 2.67
CA LYS A 75 -24.04 5.24 2.30
C LYS A 75 -23.32 6.32 1.51
N SER A 76 -22.07 6.64 1.87
CA SER A 76 -21.28 7.62 1.14
C SER A 76 -20.98 7.15 -0.29
N ILE A 77 -20.70 5.85 -0.48
CA ILE A 77 -20.47 5.26 -1.80
C ILE A 77 -21.76 5.24 -2.62
N GLU A 78 -22.90 4.92 -1.99
CA GLU A 78 -24.21 4.95 -2.63
C GLU A 78 -24.55 6.35 -3.16
N LEU A 79 -24.33 7.40 -2.33
CA LEU A 79 -24.54 8.79 -2.72
C LEU A 79 -23.61 9.22 -3.86
N ALA A 80 -22.33 8.82 -3.82
CA ALA A 80 -21.41 9.06 -4.93
C ALA A 80 -21.88 8.35 -6.23
N GLY A 81 -22.57 7.22 -6.06
CA GLY A 81 -23.20 6.43 -7.12
C GLY A 81 -24.32 7.13 -7.88
N GLU A 82 -24.92 8.19 -7.33
CA GLU A 82 -25.89 9.01 -8.06
C GLU A 82 -25.25 9.79 -9.21
N LYS A 83 -23.97 10.16 -9.06
CA LYS A 83 -23.21 10.96 -10.02
C LYS A 83 -22.21 10.13 -10.83
N SER A 84 -21.71 9.03 -10.26
CA SER A 84 -20.75 8.15 -10.92
C SER A 84 -21.27 6.71 -10.95
N TRP A 85 -21.54 6.21 -12.15
CA TRP A 85 -21.95 4.82 -12.36
C TRP A 85 -20.89 3.82 -11.86
N GLN A 86 -19.61 4.20 -11.86
CA GLN A 86 -18.50 3.35 -11.40
C GLN A 86 -18.64 3.02 -9.91
N ALA A 87 -19.11 3.96 -9.07
CA ALA A 87 -19.32 3.70 -7.65
C ALA A 87 -20.45 2.67 -7.43
N LYS A 88 -21.53 2.74 -8.23
CA LYS A 88 -22.59 1.71 -8.19
C LYS A 88 -22.13 0.37 -8.74
N ALA A 89 -21.36 0.36 -9.83
CA ALA A 89 -20.76 -0.86 -10.36
C ALA A 89 -19.84 -1.52 -9.32
N TRP A 90 -19.02 -0.72 -8.63
CA TRP A 90 -18.11 -1.21 -7.59
C TRP A 90 -18.85 -1.87 -6.41
N MET A 91 -19.95 -1.27 -5.96
CA MET A 91 -20.82 -1.85 -4.95
C MET A 91 -21.46 -3.16 -5.44
N ALA A 92 -21.95 -3.19 -6.69
CA ALA A 92 -22.58 -4.37 -7.26
C ALA A 92 -21.61 -5.56 -7.39
N GLU A 93 -20.36 -5.29 -7.76
CA GLU A 93 -19.30 -6.30 -7.82
C GLU A 93 -19.01 -6.94 -6.46
N ARG A 94 -18.91 -6.13 -5.40
CA ARG A 94 -18.45 -6.60 -4.08
C ARG A 94 -19.57 -7.12 -3.19
N VAL A 95 -20.77 -6.56 -3.28
CA VAL A 95 -21.91 -6.96 -2.44
C VAL A 95 -22.64 -8.16 -3.05
N TYR A 96 -22.88 -8.12 -4.37
CA TYR A 96 -23.70 -9.13 -5.06
C TYR A 96 -22.91 -10.09 -5.94
N SER A 97 -21.59 -9.89 -6.07
CA SER A 97 -20.71 -10.72 -6.92
C SER A 97 -21.10 -10.77 -8.40
N TYR A 98 -21.84 -9.78 -8.90
CA TYR A 98 -22.38 -9.82 -10.27
C TYR A 98 -21.35 -9.64 -11.38
N ALA A 99 -20.19 -9.04 -11.10
CA ALA A 99 -19.13 -8.82 -12.08
C ALA A 99 -17.75 -9.03 -11.46
N GLN A 100 -17.46 -10.25 -11.01
CA GLN A 100 -16.11 -10.61 -10.58
C GLN A 100 -15.13 -10.37 -11.75
N PRO A 101 -14.05 -9.59 -11.57
CA PRO A 101 -13.01 -9.49 -12.58
C PRO A 101 -12.43 -10.87 -12.84
N SER A 102 -12.78 -11.47 -13.98
CA SER A 102 -12.20 -12.75 -14.36
C SER A 102 -10.75 -12.50 -14.75
N ALA A 103 -9.83 -12.87 -13.85
CA ALA A 103 -8.42 -12.90 -14.20
C ALA A 103 -8.22 -13.98 -15.27
N ARG A 104 -7.86 -13.56 -16.49
CA ARG A 104 -7.45 -14.51 -17.53
C ARG A 104 -6.12 -15.13 -17.10
N LEU A 105 -6.17 -16.36 -16.58
CA LEU A 105 -4.97 -17.12 -16.24
C LEU A 105 -4.22 -17.47 -17.53
N GLN A 106 -3.08 -16.83 -17.76
CA GLN A 106 -2.14 -17.27 -18.79
C GLN A 106 -1.22 -18.31 -18.17
N VAL A 107 -1.39 -19.58 -18.57
CA VAL A 107 -0.49 -20.67 -18.19
C VAL A 107 0.48 -20.88 -19.35
N SER A 108 1.73 -20.40 -19.19
CA SER A 108 2.80 -20.71 -20.13
C SER A 108 3.25 -22.15 -19.89
N GLY A 109 2.93 -23.06 -20.82
CA GLY A 109 3.33 -24.48 -20.78
C GLY A 109 4.82 -24.74 -21.07
N GLY A 110 5.69 -23.75 -20.83
CA GLY A 110 7.13 -23.90 -21.02
C GLY A 110 7.74 -24.62 -19.83
N VAL A 111 8.27 -25.82 -20.05
CA VAL A 111 9.25 -26.41 -19.13
C VAL A 111 10.57 -25.69 -19.37
N GLU A 112 10.95 -24.78 -18.47
CA GLU A 112 12.30 -24.21 -18.51
C GLU A 112 13.30 -25.29 -18.10
N HIS A 113 13.89 -25.94 -19.09
CA HIS A 113 15.14 -26.64 -18.86
C HIS A 113 16.19 -25.56 -18.56
N THR A 114 16.64 -25.48 -17.31
CA THR A 114 17.67 -24.53 -16.83
C THR A 114 19.05 -24.68 -17.53
N ALA A 115 19.12 -25.46 -18.60
CA ALA A 115 20.23 -25.44 -19.55
C ALA A 115 20.03 -24.27 -20.54
N GLY A 116 20.02 -23.03 -20.04
CA GLY A 116 20.08 -21.85 -20.90
C GLY A 116 21.35 -21.87 -21.75
N GLY A 117 21.37 -21.15 -22.89
CA GLY A 117 22.48 -21.15 -23.86
C GLY A 117 23.88 -20.90 -23.29
N SER A 118 23.97 -20.36 -22.07
CA SER A 118 25.20 -20.27 -21.27
C SER A 118 25.85 -21.64 -20.97
N PHE A 119 25.06 -22.69 -20.70
CA PHE A 119 25.58 -24.04 -20.47
C PHE A 119 26.08 -24.70 -21.76
N ALA A 120 25.39 -24.48 -22.88
CA ALA A 120 25.85 -24.92 -24.20
C ALA A 120 27.17 -24.23 -24.59
N ALA A 121 27.30 -22.93 -24.31
CA ALA A 121 28.55 -22.19 -24.49
C ALA A 121 29.67 -22.68 -23.56
N LEU A 122 29.36 -23.04 -22.31
CA LEU A 122 30.32 -23.64 -21.37
C LEU A 122 30.80 -25.01 -21.82
N LEU A 123 29.91 -25.88 -22.31
CA LEU A 123 30.25 -27.19 -22.86
C LEU A 123 31.11 -27.07 -24.13
N ALA A 124 30.72 -26.18 -25.05
CA ALA A 124 31.51 -25.88 -26.24
C ALA A 124 32.90 -25.32 -25.87
N GLY A 125 32.97 -24.47 -24.84
CA GLY A 125 34.20 -23.93 -24.30
C GLY A 125 35.06 -24.96 -23.54
N LEU A 126 34.47 -26.01 -22.96
CA LEU A 126 35.21 -27.12 -22.33
C LEU A 126 35.78 -28.08 -23.37
N ALA A 127 34.99 -28.41 -24.40
CA ALA A 127 35.42 -29.26 -25.51
C ALA A 127 36.59 -28.62 -26.29
N SER A 128 36.56 -27.29 -26.46
CA SER A 128 37.61 -26.54 -27.17
C SER A 128 38.96 -26.48 -26.44
N ARG A 129 39.00 -26.71 -25.12
CA ARG A 129 40.25 -26.67 -24.33
C ARG A 129 41.05 -27.96 -24.36
N ARG A 130 40.47 -29.06 -24.86
CA ARG A 130 41.14 -30.36 -24.94
C ARG A 130 41.90 -30.57 -26.26
N ALA A 131 41.63 -29.74 -27.27
CA ALA A 131 42.37 -29.74 -28.52
C ALA A 131 43.63 -28.87 -28.40
N GLU A 132 44.71 -29.51 -27.95
CA GLU A 132 46.13 -29.25 -28.21
C GLU A 132 46.55 -27.82 -28.59
N LYS A 133 47.32 -27.17 -27.71
CA LYS A 133 48.27 -26.12 -28.15
C LYS A 133 49.69 -26.46 -27.72
N LYS A 134 50.55 -26.70 -28.72
CA LYS A 134 52.00 -26.62 -28.59
C LYS A 134 52.40 -25.18 -28.26
N ALA A 135 53.40 -25.02 -27.38
CA ALA A 135 53.87 -23.74 -26.88
C ALA A 135 54.28 -22.79 -28.01
N GLN A 136 53.83 -21.53 -27.95
CA GLN A 136 54.31 -20.46 -28.81
C GLN A 136 55.00 -19.39 -27.94
N VAL A 137 56.26 -19.10 -28.30
CA VAL A 137 57.09 -18.03 -27.73
C VAL A 137 56.54 -16.69 -28.20
N ILE A 138 56.40 -15.74 -27.26
CA ILE A 138 55.87 -14.40 -27.53
C ILE A 138 57.04 -13.41 -27.51
N GLU A 139 57.39 -12.86 -28.67
CA GLU A 139 58.24 -11.67 -28.73
C GLU A 139 57.39 -10.40 -28.57
N SER A 140 57.88 -9.44 -27.79
CA SER A 140 57.14 -8.23 -27.43
C SER A 140 57.03 -7.26 -28.61
N GLN A 141 55.79 -6.89 -28.96
CA GLN A 141 55.51 -5.86 -29.96
C GLN A 141 54.87 -4.63 -29.29
N GLU A 142 55.29 -3.45 -29.73
CA GLU A 142 55.01 -2.15 -29.13
C GLU A 142 53.54 -1.73 -29.30
N VAL A 143 52.90 -1.27 -28.21
CA VAL A 143 51.47 -0.95 -28.15
C VAL A 143 51.23 0.49 -28.63
N LYS A 144 50.47 0.67 -29.71
CA LYS A 144 49.91 2.00 -30.06
C LYS A 144 48.52 2.15 -29.44
N ALA A 145 48.33 3.22 -28.68
CA ALA A 145 47.06 3.56 -28.04
C ALA A 145 46.00 3.95 -29.08
N LEU A 146 44.78 3.42 -28.92
CA LEU A 146 43.60 3.86 -29.67
C LEU A 146 42.72 4.76 -28.81
N ASP A 147 42.22 5.80 -29.46
CA ASP A 147 41.52 6.96 -28.92
C ASP A 147 40.09 6.63 -28.45
N ASN A 148 39.72 7.13 -27.28
CA ASN A 148 38.41 6.92 -26.65
C ASN A 148 37.39 7.88 -27.24
N SER A 149 36.61 7.43 -28.21
CA SER A 149 35.37 8.11 -28.58
C SER A 149 34.26 7.09 -28.79
N HIS A 150 33.04 7.46 -28.36
CA HIS A 150 31.76 6.75 -28.46
C HIS A 150 31.34 5.92 -27.22
N VAL A 151 30.95 6.64 -26.16
CA VAL A 151 29.99 6.14 -25.17
C VAL A 151 28.59 6.34 -25.76
N ASN A 152 27.88 5.26 -26.10
CA ASN A 152 26.48 5.33 -26.50
C ASN A 152 25.57 5.02 -25.28
N THR A 153 24.92 6.07 -24.78
CA THR A 153 23.85 5.97 -23.78
C THR A 153 22.53 5.60 -24.46
N LEU A 154 21.98 4.43 -24.16
CA LEU A 154 20.65 4.03 -24.62
C LEU A 154 19.57 4.64 -23.70
N GLN A 155 18.68 5.44 -24.28
CA GLN A 155 17.51 6.00 -23.62
C GLN A 155 16.36 4.99 -23.55
N ILE A 156 15.77 4.85 -22.37
CA ILE A 156 14.51 4.13 -22.17
C ILE A 156 13.38 5.10 -22.48
N LYS A 157 12.67 4.86 -23.58
CA LYS A 157 11.30 5.33 -23.76
C LYS A 157 10.40 4.16 -23.36
N ASP A 158 9.54 4.36 -22.38
CA ASP A 158 8.11 4.03 -22.52
C ASP A 158 7.32 4.63 -21.35
N LYS A 159 6.34 5.43 -21.75
CA LYS A 159 5.38 6.16 -20.94
C LYS A 159 4.08 5.36 -20.88
N ASP A 160 3.55 5.28 -19.66
CA ASP A 160 2.13 5.37 -19.30
C ASP A 160 1.17 4.27 -19.78
N THR A 161 0.78 3.36 -18.87
CA THR A 161 -0.63 3.03 -18.55
C THR A 161 -0.70 2.31 -17.19
N ILE A 162 -0.75 3.06 -16.09
CA ILE A 162 -1.34 2.62 -14.82
C ILE A 162 -2.18 3.80 -14.33
N CYS A 163 -3.51 3.70 -14.50
CA CYS A 163 -4.45 4.71 -14.04
C CYS A 163 -4.99 4.35 -12.66
N CYS A 164 -4.44 5.00 -11.63
CA CYS A 164 -5.13 5.26 -10.36
C CYS A 164 -4.83 6.71 -9.98
N ALA A 165 -5.53 7.68 -10.57
CA ALA A 165 -5.43 9.07 -10.17
C ALA A 165 -6.55 9.41 -9.16
N THR A 166 -6.15 9.54 -7.90
CA THR A 166 -6.85 10.36 -6.91
C THR A 166 -6.76 11.83 -7.33
N ASN A 167 -7.85 12.46 -7.72
CA ASN A 167 -7.86 13.90 -7.91
C ASN A 167 -8.13 14.58 -6.56
N ALA A 168 -7.04 15.02 -5.94
CA ALA A 168 -7.05 16.11 -4.99
C ALA A 168 -6.90 17.40 -5.80
N ASP A 169 -7.95 18.23 -5.85
CA ASP A 169 -7.80 19.62 -6.30
C ASP A 169 -8.33 20.56 -5.23
N ASN A 170 -7.33 21.27 -4.70
CA ASN A 170 -7.36 22.30 -3.69
C ASN A 170 -7.91 23.60 -4.29
N GLN A 171 -8.71 24.30 -3.50
CA GLN A 171 -9.27 25.60 -3.85
C GLN A 171 -8.16 26.64 -4.00
N GLN A 172 -8.18 27.42 -5.10
CA GLN A 172 -7.54 28.73 -5.14
C GLN A 172 -8.60 29.81 -5.38
N VAL A 173 -8.89 30.53 -4.30
CA VAL A 173 -9.60 31.80 -4.28
C VAL A 173 -8.76 32.82 -5.04
N THR A 174 -9.27 33.41 -6.11
CA THR A 174 -8.70 34.63 -6.71
C THR A 174 -9.67 35.79 -6.51
N SER A 175 -9.22 36.75 -5.70
CA SER A 175 -9.88 38.02 -5.43
C SER A 175 -9.51 39.01 -6.55
N GLN A 176 -10.48 39.43 -7.36
CA GLN A 176 -10.27 40.45 -8.39
C GLN A 176 -10.25 41.85 -7.75
N LYS A 177 -9.08 42.50 -7.77
CA LYS A 177 -8.95 43.96 -7.66
C LYS A 177 -9.05 44.55 -9.06
N ASN A 178 -10.13 45.27 -9.37
CA ASN A 178 -10.15 46.22 -10.49
C ASN A 178 -10.25 47.63 -9.92
N GLY A 179 -9.23 48.43 -10.21
CA GLY A 179 -9.18 49.85 -9.93
C GLY A 179 -8.94 50.65 -11.20
N LEU A 180 -9.74 51.71 -11.32
CA LEU A 180 -9.58 52.97 -12.06
C LEU A 180 -9.72 53.00 -13.59
N GLY A 181 -10.75 53.77 -13.98
CA GLY A 181 -10.98 54.47 -15.24
C GLY A 181 -12.16 55.41 -15.05
#